data_AF-A0AB73IKE3-F1
#
_entry.id   AF-A0AB73IKE3-F1
#
_cell.length_a   1.000
_cell.length_b   1.000
_cell.length_c   1.000
_cell.angle_alpha   90.00
_cell.angle_beta   90.00
_cell.angle_gamma   90.00
#
_symmetry.space_group_name_H-M   'P 1'
#
loop_
_entity.id
_entity.type
_entity.pdbx_description
1 polymer ?
#
loop_
_entity_poly.entity_id
_entity_poly.type
_entity_poly.pdbx_seq_one_letter_code
_entity_poly.pdbx_strand_id
1 'polypeptide(L)'
;MNMPASYVAPHVASRVASHLAPRAGLLHGGHRGHVRLGPNAEHLAGMLASYEHSLRTAIRWVHGSWLARALGLGEATALALRERLRHDPCEDVSLALMRALPFAPPSLERLIGVPAARLDALPIEQGLAALCIRALLLRRAQVRRLIDRNTRVRLAQWAGWPLDRITGSTAADTLAAPDLTRVLGAAAVPSLESLEHTQLALEGYALLAREPQAGDVPCALLRFALPYNAQHAAWLDAVPAALDESGTGVLHARLAEFLPEYPWLSG
;
A
#
# COMPACT_ATOMS: atom_id res chain seq x y z
N MET A 1 -35.66 8.99 26.58
CA MET A 1 -35.41 10.40 26.25
C MET A 1 -34.27 10.89 27.11
N ASN A 2 -33.11 11.17 26.51
CA ASN A 2 -32.08 12.11 27.01
C ASN A 2 -30.89 12.10 26.05
N MET A 3 -30.68 13.22 25.37
CA MET A 3 -29.36 13.69 24.94
C MET A 3 -28.61 14.29 26.14
N PRO A 4 -27.27 14.31 26.11
CA PRO A 4 -26.54 15.56 25.87
C PRO A 4 -25.40 15.35 24.85
N ALA A 5 -25.17 16.21 23.86
CA ALA A 5 -24.68 17.60 23.88
C ALA A 5 -23.19 17.75 24.27
N SER A 6 -22.40 18.09 23.23
CA SER A 6 -21.26 19.03 23.20
C SER A 6 -19.95 18.70 23.95
N TYR A 7 -18.89 18.52 23.15
CA TYR A 7 -17.59 19.14 23.43
C TYR A 7 -16.96 19.62 22.11
N VAL A 8 -16.79 20.94 22.01
CA VAL A 8 -16.12 21.68 20.93
C VAL A 8 -15.01 22.53 21.54
N ALA A 9 -13.78 22.28 21.08
CA ALA A 9 -12.57 23.13 21.00
C ALA A 9 -12.02 23.85 22.26
N PRO A 10 -10.73 24.26 22.23
CA PRO A 10 -10.47 25.61 21.71
C PRO A 10 -9.22 25.78 20.83
N HIS A 11 -9.33 26.82 20.00
CA HIS A 11 -8.28 27.54 19.29
C HIS A 11 -7.13 28.00 20.20
N VAL A 12 -5.91 28.01 19.64
CA VAL A 12 -4.91 29.04 19.95
C VAL A 12 -4.49 29.68 18.63
N ALA A 13 -4.85 30.95 18.47
CA ALA A 13 -4.36 31.83 17.42
C ALA A 13 -3.58 32.98 18.04
N SER A 14 -2.59 33.46 17.28
CA SER A 14 -2.00 34.80 17.31
C SER A 14 -0.91 35.10 18.36
N ARG A 15 0.32 35.25 17.85
CA ARG A 15 1.12 36.46 18.12
C ARG A 15 1.61 37.07 16.82
N VAL A 16 1.51 38.38 16.80
CA VAL A 16 1.60 39.32 15.68
C VAL A 16 3.04 39.77 15.42
N ALA A 17 3.35 39.89 14.13
CA ALA A 17 4.19 40.83 13.38
C ALA A 17 5.42 41.53 14.01
N SER A 18 6.48 41.59 13.21
CA SER A 18 7.10 42.83 12.64
C SER A 18 8.62 42.69 12.57
N HIS A 19 9.20 42.75 11.36
CA HIS A 19 10.39 43.56 10.99
C HIS A 19 10.85 43.26 9.54
N LEU A 20 10.42 44.12 8.61
CA LEU A 20 11.10 44.49 7.36
C LEU A 20 12.15 45.57 7.74
N ALA A 21 13.34 45.78 7.16
CA ALA A 21 14.15 45.25 6.07
C ALA A 21 15.63 45.71 6.34
N PRO A 22 16.51 45.92 5.33
CA PRO A 22 17.40 44.98 4.65
C PRO A 22 18.88 45.16 5.05
N ARG A 23 19.71 44.13 4.85
CA ARG A 23 21.17 44.31 4.69
C ARG A 23 21.68 43.51 3.49
N ALA A 24 21.98 44.27 2.44
CA ALA A 24 22.82 43.82 1.34
C ALA A 24 24.25 43.56 1.86
N GLY A 25 24.86 42.47 1.40
CA GLY A 25 26.21 42.11 1.82
C GLY A 25 26.72 40.85 1.13
N LEU A 26 27.10 41.01 -0.13
CA LEU A 26 28.22 40.32 -0.81
C LEU A 26 28.11 38.81 -1.07
N LEU A 27 27.78 38.54 -2.33
CA LEU A 27 28.15 37.36 -3.12
C LEU A 27 29.60 36.93 -2.85
N HIS A 28 29.83 35.64 -2.55
CA HIS A 28 30.90 34.82 -3.15
C HIS A 28 30.73 33.35 -2.74
N GLY A 29 30.92 32.45 -3.71
CA GLY A 29 31.03 31.01 -3.46
C GLY A 29 29.76 30.22 -3.74
N GLY A 30 29.36 30.14 -5.01
CA GLY A 30 28.36 29.19 -5.46
C GLY A 30 28.81 27.76 -5.21
N HIS A 31 28.39 27.19 -4.09
CA HIS A 31 28.10 25.77 -4.03
C HIS A 31 26.59 25.60 -4.23
N ARG A 32 26.19 25.61 -5.51
CA ARG A 32 25.08 24.76 -5.93
C ARG A 32 25.54 23.34 -5.62
N GLY A 33 25.29 22.90 -4.39
CA GLY A 33 25.23 21.48 -4.08
C GLY A 33 24.18 20.93 -5.00
N HIS A 34 24.62 20.38 -6.14
CA HIS A 34 23.81 19.48 -6.92
C HIS A 34 23.46 18.37 -5.93
N VAL A 35 22.25 18.41 -5.39
CA VAL A 35 21.61 17.22 -4.86
C VAL A 35 21.72 16.24 -6.02
N ARG A 36 22.59 15.23 -5.89
CA ARG A 36 22.59 14.12 -6.83
C ARG A 36 21.20 13.53 -6.71
N LEU A 37 20.34 13.80 -7.69
CA LEU A 37 19.12 13.05 -7.90
C LEU A 37 19.56 11.63 -8.29
N GLY A 38 19.86 10.80 -7.30
CA GLY A 38 19.53 9.38 -7.41
C GLY A 38 18.08 9.26 -6.95
N PRO A 39 17.15 8.62 -7.68
CA PRO A 39 17.26 7.79 -8.89
C PRO A 39 17.24 8.59 -10.20
N ASN A 40 17.55 7.94 -11.34
CA ASN A 40 17.45 8.52 -12.70
C ASN A 40 16.13 9.28 -12.86
N ALA A 41 16.17 10.53 -13.35
CA ALA A 41 14.97 11.34 -13.55
C ALA A 41 13.88 10.61 -14.37
N GLU A 42 14.29 9.70 -15.25
CA GLU A 42 13.43 8.79 -16.00
C GLU A 42 12.66 7.81 -15.10
N HIS A 43 13.29 7.23 -14.07
CA HIS A 43 12.61 6.34 -13.12
C HIS A 43 11.55 7.12 -12.33
N LEU A 44 11.88 8.33 -11.90
CA LEU A 44 10.93 9.19 -11.18
C LEU A 44 9.75 9.59 -12.08
N ALA A 45 10.03 9.97 -13.33
CA ALA A 45 9.00 10.29 -14.31
C ALA A 45 8.09 9.08 -14.58
N GLY A 46 8.65 7.88 -14.75
CA GLY A 46 7.89 6.64 -14.93
C GLY A 46 7.00 6.31 -13.73
N MET A 47 7.54 6.44 -12.51
CA MET A 47 6.80 6.24 -11.27
C MET A 47 5.61 7.21 -11.16
N LEU A 48 5.83 8.50 -11.41
CA LEU A 48 4.77 9.51 -11.35
C LEU A 48 3.73 9.32 -12.45
N ALA A 49 4.15 8.95 -13.67
CA ALA A 49 3.24 8.66 -14.76
C ALA A 49 2.34 7.45 -14.45
N SER A 50 2.90 6.40 -13.86
CA SER A 50 2.11 5.23 -13.44
C SER A 50 1.15 5.57 -12.29
N TYR A 51 1.61 6.34 -11.30
CA TYR A 51 0.77 6.83 -10.21
C TYR A 51 -0.41 7.68 -10.73
N GLU A 52 -0.14 8.61 -11.64
CA GLU A 52 -1.17 9.44 -12.28
C GLU A 52 -2.14 8.60 -13.11
N HIS A 53 -1.65 7.59 -13.83
CA HIS A 53 -2.51 6.68 -14.58
C HIS A 53 -3.49 5.92 -13.67
N SER A 54 -3.03 5.44 -12.51
CA SER A 54 -3.89 4.80 -11.50
C SER A 54 -4.99 5.75 -11.03
N LEU A 55 -4.68 7.03 -10.78
CA LEU A 55 -5.67 8.05 -10.42
C LEU A 55 -6.72 8.29 -11.52
N ARG A 56 -6.27 8.42 -12.77
CA ARG A 56 -7.14 8.68 -13.93
C ARG A 56 -8.01 7.48 -14.33
N THR A 57 -7.72 6.30 -13.79
CA THR A 57 -8.49 5.07 -14.03
C THR A 57 -9.23 4.57 -12.79
N ALA A 58 -9.29 5.38 -11.72
CA ALA A 58 -9.85 5.01 -10.41
C ALA A 58 -11.22 4.33 -10.46
N ILE A 59 -12.14 4.79 -11.31
CA ILE A 59 -13.48 4.19 -11.38
C ILE A 59 -13.43 2.69 -11.71
N ARG A 60 -12.40 2.23 -12.41
CA ARG A 60 -12.26 0.83 -12.87
C ARG A 60 -11.86 -0.13 -11.76
N TRP A 61 -11.11 0.34 -10.77
CA TRP A 61 -10.46 -0.53 -9.78
C TRP A 61 -10.85 -0.24 -8.33
N VAL A 62 -11.35 0.97 -8.01
CA VAL A 62 -11.83 1.29 -6.66
C VAL A 62 -12.87 0.27 -6.22
N HIS A 63 -12.71 -0.24 -4.99
CA HIS A 63 -13.59 -1.29 -4.46
C HIS A 63 -15.04 -0.80 -4.38
N GLY A 64 -15.99 -1.69 -4.68
CA GLY A 64 -17.42 -1.36 -4.76
C GLY A 64 -17.96 -0.69 -3.50
N SER A 65 -17.52 -1.12 -2.31
CA SER A 65 -17.89 -0.50 -1.04
C SER A 65 -17.47 0.98 -0.90
N TRP A 66 -16.33 1.39 -1.48
CA TRP A 66 -15.91 2.79 -1.47
C TRP A 66 -16.75 3.61 -2.43
N LEU A 67 -17.03 3.07 -3.61
CA LEU A 67 -17.89 3.69 -4.60
C LEU A 67 -19.33 3.87 -4.07
N ALA A 68 -19.88 2.82 -3.45
CA ALA A 68 -21.18 2.84 -2.80
C ALA A 68 -21.24 3.95 -1.73
N ARG A 69 -20.21 4.05 -0.89
CA ARG A 69 -20.10 5.10 0.13
C ARG A 69 -20.00 6.50 -0.48
N ALA A 70 -19.11 6.68 -1.46
CA ALA A 70 -18.86 8.00 -2.07
C ALA A 70 -20.09 8.55 -2.79
N LEU A 71 -20.88 7.67 -3.42
CA LEU A 71 -22.06 8.04 -4.19
C LEU A 71 -23.38 7.94 -3.39
N GLY A 72 -23.35 7.45 -2.15
CA GLY A 72 -24.57 7.19 -1.38
C GLY A 72 -25.46 6.10 -1.99
N LEU A 73 -24.88 5.14 -2.70
CA LEU A 73 -25.58 4.07 -3.41
C LEU A 73 -25.52 2.75 -2.62
N GLY A 74 -26.41 1.80 -2.96
CA GLY A 74 -26.24 0.40 -2.59
C GLY A 74 -25.07 -0.25 -3.34
N GLU A 75 -24.42 -1.24 -2.73
CA GLU A 75 -23.20 -1.87 -3.29
C GLU A 75 -23.43 -2.53 -4.66
N ALA A 76 -24.58 -3.20 -4.85
CA ALA A 76 -24.94 -3.79 -6.14
C ALA A 76 -25.07 -2.72 -7.25
N THR A 77 -25.67 -1.57 -6.94
CA THR A 77 -25.83 -0.45 -7.87
C THR A 77 -24.49 0.20 -8.19
N ALA A 78 -23.63 0.38 -7.18
CA ALA A 78 -22.28 0.89 -7.37
C ALA A 78 -21.45 -0.03 -8.27
N LEU A 79 -21.53 -1.35 -8.06
CA LEU A 79 -20.83 -2.34 -8.88
C LEU A 79 -21.34 -2.35 -10.34
N ALA A 80 -22.66 -2.28 -10.53
CA ALA A 80 -23.25 -2.19 -11.87
C ALA A 80 -22.85 -0.91 -12.62
N LEU A 81 -22.78 0.22 -11.91
CA LEU A 81 -22.28 1.48 -12.47
C LEU A 81 -20.82 1.34 -12.91
N ARG A 82 -19.97 0.74 -12.06
CA ARG A 82 -18.57 0.48 -12.40
C ARG A 82 -18.42 -0.35 -13.67
N GLU A 83 -19.20 -1.43 -13.81
CA GLU A 83 -19.12 -2.26 -15.03
C GLU A 83 -19.50 -1.52 -16.29
N ARG A 84 -20.51 -0.66 -16.21
CA ARG A 84 -20.90 0.17 -17.35
C ARG A 84 -19.79 1.14 -17.75
N LEU A 85 -19.07 1.68 -16.77
CA LEU A 85 -18.01 2.67 -17.00
C LEU A 85 -16.63 2.05 -17.26
N ARG A 86 -16.47 0.73 -17.13
CA ARG A 86 -15.16 0.06 -17.20
C ARG A 86 -14.47 0.27 -18.55
N HIS A 87 -15.23 0.28 -19.64
CA HIS A 87 -14.69 0.31 -21.00
C HIS A 87 -14.61 1.71 -21.62
N ASP A 88 -15.29 2.70 -21.04
CA ASP A 88 -15.32 4.05 -21.55
C ASP A 88 -14.15 4.90 -21.01
N PRO A 89 -13.73 5.95 -21.73
CA PRO A 89 -12.85 6.97 -21.17
C PRO A 89 -13.58 7.69 -20.04
N CYS A 90 -13.03 7.56 -18.83
CA CYS A 90 -13.69 7.98 -17.59
C CYS A 90 -12.71 8.72 -16.67
N GLU A 91 -11.75 9.46 -17.24
CA GLU A 91 -10.74 10.18 -16.47
C GLU A 91 -11.36 11.21 -15.54
N ASP A 92 -12.24 12.08 -16.06
CA ASP A 92 -12.91 13.11 -15.25
C ASP A 92 -13.76 12.50 -14.13
N VAL A 93 -14.44 11.39 -14.41
CA VAL A 93 -15.23 10.64 -13.41
C VAL A 93 -14.32 10.03 -12.35
N SER A 94 -13.18 9.46 -12.75
CA SER A 94 -12.19 8.90 -11.84
C SER A 94 -11.59 9.96 -10.94
N LEU A 95 -11.20 11.11 -11.50
CA LEU A 95 -10.67 12.23 -10.73
C LEU A 95 -11.72 12.84 -9.80
N ALA A 96 -12.97 12.97 -10.25
CA ALA A 96 -14.08 13.41 -9.41
C ALA A 96 -14.35 12.43 -8.26
N LEU A 97 -14.31 11.12 -8.53
CA LEU A 97 -14.42 10.07 -7.52
C LEU A 97 -13.29 10.19 -6.49
N MET A 98 -12.04 10.33 -6.92
CA MET A 98 -10.90 10.46 -6.01
C MET A 98 -10.99 11.71 -5.13
N ARG A 99 -11.55 12.81 -5.64
CA ARG A 99 -11.83 14.04 -4.84
C ARG A 99 -12.96 13.86 -3.84
N ALA A 100 -13.93 12.98 -4.12
CA ALA A 100 -15.05 12.69 -3.22
C ALA A 100 -14.67 11.69 -2.11
N LEU A 101 -13.60 10.92 -2.31
CA LEU A 101 -13.04 10.01 -1.33
C LEU A 101 -12.13 10.75 -0.33
N PRO A 102 -11.89 10.20 0.88
CA PRO A 102 -10.93 10.76 1.84
C PRO A 102 -9.48 10.47 1.41
N PHE A 103 -9.15 10.79 0.16
CA PHE A 103 -7.84 10.59 -0.43
C PHE A 103 -6.94 11.78 -0.15
N ALA A 104 -5.78 11.50 0.46
CA ALA A 104 -4.68 12.44 0.57
C ALA A 104 -3.49 11.89 -0.24
N PRO A 105 -3.06 12.55 -1.32
CA PRO A 105 -1.87 12.12 -2.05
C PRO A 105 -0.62 12.22 -1.15
N PRO A 106 0.33 11.27 -1.23
CA PRO A 106 1.59 11.37 -0.51
C PRO A 106 2.41 12.53 -1.06
N SER A 107 3.29 13.09 -0.22
CA SER A 107 4.30 14.02 -0.71
C SER A 107 5.30 13.29 -1.64
N LEU A 108 5.99 14.05 -2.49
CA LEU A 108 6.99 13.49 -3.39
C LEU A 108 8.12 12.81 -2.62
N GLU A 109 8.56 13.41 -1.52
CA GLU A 109 9.60 12.87 -0.63
C GLU A 109 9.16 11.55 -0.01
N ARG A 110 7.88 11.42 0.34
CA ARG A 110 7.32 10.17 0.86
C ARG A 110 7.25 9.10 -0.21
N LEU A 111 6.76 9.45 -1.40
CA LEU A 111 6.68 8.52 -2.53
C LEU A 111 8.07 8.00 -2.91
N ILE A 112 9.11 8.85 -2.87
CA ILE A 112 10.49 8.43 -3.14
C ILE A 112 11.10 7.70 -1.93
N GLY A 113 10.93 8.21 -0.72
CA GLY A 113 11.69 7.77 0.46
C GLY A 113 11.10 6.60 1.23
N VAL A 114 9.80 6.31 1.08
CA VAL A 114 9.11 5.23 1.82
C VAL A 114 8.79 4.08 0.87
N PRO A 115 9.42 2.90 1.02
CA PRO A 115 9.20 1.78 0.12
C PRO A 115 7.72 1.42 -0.06
N ALA A 116 6.97 1.29 1.04
CA ALA A 116 5.53 0.99 0.98
C ALA A 116 4.75 1.99 0.10
N ALA A 117 5.07 3.28 0.17
CA ALA A 117 4.37 4.30 -0.62
C ALA A 117 4.60 4.13 -2.13
N ARG A 118 5.77 3.61 -2.56
CA ARG A 118 6.07 3.35 -3.98
C ARG A 118 5.16 2.30 -4.61
N LEU A 119 4.54 1.43 -3.81
CA LEU A 119 3.58 0.45 -4.33
C LEU A 119 2.34 1.10 -4.94
N ASP A 120 1.99 2.34 -4.56
CA ASP A 120 0.91 3.08 -5.21
C ASP A 120 1.23 3.46 -6.66
N ALA A 121 2.50 3.43 -7.06
CA ALA A 121 2.93 3.67 -8.43
C ALA A 121 3.03 2.38 -9.27
N LEU A 122 2.61 1.24 -8.72
CA LEU A 122 2.35 0.05 -9.53
C LEU A 122 0.96 0.14 -10.15
N PRO A 123 0.72 -0.53 -11.30
CA PRO A 123 -0.65 -0.80 -11.69
C PRO A 123 -1.33 -1.62 -10.58
N ILE A 124 -2.64 -1.39 -10.41
CA ILE A 124 -3.35 -1.75 -9.18
C ILE A 124 -3.35 -3.25 -8.95
N GLU A 125 -3.44 -4.05 -10.00
CA GLU A 125 -3.38 -5.51 -9.94
C GLU A 125 -2.02 -6.00 -9.41
N GLN A 126 -0.91 -5.41 -9.88
CA GLN A 126 0.43 -5.70 -9.38
C GLN A 126 0.63 -5.22 -7.94
N GLY A 127 0.04 -4.07 -7.59
CA GLY A 127 0.04 -3.58 -6.20
C GLY A 127 -0.72 -4.52 -5.25
N LEU A 128 -1.90 -5.00 -5.63
CA LEU A 128 -2.66 -6.01 -4.86
C LEU A 128 -1.90 -7.34 -4.76
N ALA A 129 -1.24 -7.76 -5.85
CA ALA A 129 -0.38 -8.94 -5.85
C ALA A 129 0.82 -8.76 -4.89
N ALA A 130 1.43 -7.57 -4.85
CA ALA A 130 2.49 -7.24 -3.89
C ALA A 130 2.02 -7.33 -2.43
N LEU A 131 0.79 -6.91 -2.13
CA LEU A 131 0.20 -7.10 -0.80
C LEU A 131 0.04 -8.60 -0.48
N CYS A 132 -0.43 -9.40 -1.44
CA CYS A 132 -0.51 -10.85 -1.25
C CYS A 132 0.87 -11.47 -0.98
N ILE A 133 1.89 -11.08 -1.74
CA ILE A 133 3.29 -11.51 -1.52
C ILE A 133 3.74 -11.12 -0.11
N ARG A 134 3.45 -9.89 0.35
CA ARG A 134 3.82 -9.41 1.69
C ARG A 134 3.27 -10.31 2.79
N ALA A 135 2.01 -10.72 2.68
CA ALA A 135 1.38 -11.66 3.62
C ALA A 135 1.99 -13.07 3.54
N LEU A 136 2.26 -13.55 2.32
CA LEU A 136 2.86 -14.87 2.10
C LEU A 136 4.30 -14.96 2.59
N LEU A 137 5.08 -13.88 2.52
CA LEU A 137 6.44 -13.80 3.05
C LEU A 137 6.48 -13.97 4.58
N LEU A 138 5.54 -13.34 5.30
CA LEU A 138 5.35 -13.56 6.73
C LEU A 138 4.96 -15.03 7.00
N ARG A 139 4.05 -15.57 6.19
CA ARG A 139 3.53 -16.95 6.30
C ARG A 139 4.40 -18.00 5.60
N ARG A 140 5.66 -17.71 5.25
CA ARG A 140 6.48 -18.58 4.37
C ARG A 140 6.65 -20.01 4.90
N ALA A 141 6.63 -20.21 6.21
CA ALA A 141 6.66 -21.53 6.84
C ALA A 141 5.36 -22.34 6.59
N GLN A 142 4.19 -21.69 6.51
CA GLN A 142 2.93 -22.33 6.14
C GLN A 142 2.93 -22.66 4.64
N VAL A 143 3.39 -21.74 3.80
CA VAL A 143 3.48 -21.95 2.35
C VAL A 143 4.38 -23.13 1.99
N ARG A 144 5.54 -23.26 2.64
CA ARG A 144 6.47 -24.40 2.44
C ARG A 144 5.88 -25.75 2.85
N ARG A 145 4.92 -25.77 3.77
CA ARG A 145 4.22 -26.98 4.23
C ARG A 145 2.92 -27.25 3.48
N LEU A 146 2.55 -26.39 2.54
CA LEU A 146 1.32 -26.55 1.76
C LEU A 146 1.48 -27.66 0.72
N ILE A 147 0.75 -28.75 0.92
CA ILE A 147 0.73 -29.92 0.04
C ILE A 147 -0.42 -29.83 -0.97
N ASP A 148 -1.53 -29.17 -0.59
CA ASP A 148 -2.71 -29.05 -1.44
C ASP A 148 -2.42 -28.25 -2.73
N ARG A 149 -2.58 -28.91 -3.88
CA ARG A 149 -2.27 -28.34 -5.19
C ARG A 149 -3.20 -27.17 -5.53
N ASN A 150 -4.48 -27.26 -5.18
CA ASN A 150 -5.47 -26.25 -5.54
C ASN A 150 -5.19 -24.93 -4.81
N THR A 151 -4.92 -25.00 -3.52
CA THR A 151 -4.51 -23.85 -2.71
C THR A 151 -3.21 -23.26 -3.23
N ARG A 152 -2.21 -24.08 -3.59
CA ARG A 152 -0.95 -23.58 -4.18
C ARG A 152 -1.18 -22.79 -5.47
N VAL A 153 -1.98 -23.33 -6.39
CA VAL A 153 -2.31 -22.67 -7.66
C VAL A 153 -3.08 -21.37 -7.42
N ARG A 154 -4.06 -21.39 -6.53
CA ARG A 154 -4.87 -20.21 -6.17
C ARG A 154 -4.02 -19.09 -5.58
N LEU A 155 -3.14 -19.41 -4.62
CA LEU A 155 -2.23 -18.41 -4.02
C LEU A 155 -1.23 -17.86 -5.04
N ALA A 156 -0.70 -18.71 -5.93
CA ALA A 156 0.18 -18.27 -7.01
C ALA A 156 -0.53 -17.32 -7.97
N GLN A 157 -1.80 -17.59 -8.29
CA GLN A 157 -2.63 -16.71 -9.12
C GLN A 157 -2.85 -15.34 -8.46
N TRP A 158 -3.15 -15.31 -7.16
CA TRP A 158 -3.33 -14.06 -6.41
C TRP A 158 -2.05 -13.25 -6.29
N ALA A 159 -0.93 -13.93 -6.05
CA ALA A 159 0.37 -13.28 -5.96
C ALA A 159 0.97 -12.92 -7.34
N GLY A 160 0.41 -13.43 -8.44
CA GLY A 160 0.94 -13.26 -9.79
C GLY A 160 2.22 -14.04 -10.09
N TRP A 161 2.74 -14.83 -9.13
CA TRP A 161 4.03 -15.51 -9.24
C TRP A 161 4.00 -16.93 -8.64
N PRO A 162 4.85 -17.84 -9.15
CA PRO A 162 5.03 -19.15 -8.53
C PRO A 162 5.48 -19.02 -7.05
N LEU A 163 4.83 -19.77 -6.16
CA LEU A 163 5.13 -19.74 -4.71
C LEU A 163 6.58 -20.08 -4.38
N ASP A 164 7.23 -20.91 -5.20
CA ASP A 164 8.63 -21.29 -5.00
C ASP A 164 9.58 -20.11 -5.23
N ARG A 165 9.20 -19.14 -6.08
CA ARG A 165 9.95 -17.88 -6.24
C ARG A 165 9.73 -16.93 -5.07
N ILE A 166 8.50 -16.86 -4.56
CA ILE A 166 8.14 -16.02 -3.41
C ILE A 166 8.82 -16.52 -2.13
N THR A 167 8.90 -17.84 -1.95
CA THR A 167 9.39 -18.47 -0.71
C THR A 167 10.82 -19.01 -0.80
N GLY A 168 11.43 -18.93 -1.99
CA GLY A 168 12.82 -19.29 -2.22
C GLY A 168 13.77 -18.48 -1.34
N SER A 169 14.97 -19.00 -1.09
CA SER A 169 15.96 -18.31 -0.26
C SER A 169 16.82 -17.39 -1.11
N THR A 170 16.85 -16.09 -0.81
CA THR A 170 18.01 -15.22 -1.11
C THR A 170 19.07 -15.37 -0.01
N ALA A 171 20.27 -14.81 -0.21
CA ALA A 171 21.29 -14.73 0.85
C ALA A 171 20.79 -13.96 2.10
N ALA A 172 19.82 -13.05 1.93
CA ALA A 172 19.15 -12.32 3.00
C ALA A 172 18.09 -13.14 3.76
N ASP A 173 17.64 -14.27 3.20
CA ASP A 173 16.60 -15.15 3.79
C ASP A 173 17.18 -16.21 4.75
N THR A 174 18.45 -16.07 5.16
CA THR A 174 19.15 -17.02 6.05
C THR A 174 18.57 -17.10 7.47
N LEU A 175 17.68 -16.17 7.84
CA LEU A 175 16.90 -16.27 9.08
C LEU A 175 15.71 -17.22 8.89
N ALA A 176 15.63 -18.22 9.78
CA ALA A 176 14.56 -19.22 9.79
C ALA A 176 13.18 -18.56 9.67
N ALA A 177 12.33 -19.13 8.81
CA ALA A 177 10.95 -18.70 8.67
C ALA A 177 10.22 -18.80 10.02
N PRO A 178 9.61 -17.71 10.52
CA PRO A 178 8.88 -17.77 11.77
C PRO A 178 7.73 -18.76 11.61
N ASP A 179 7.69 -19.77 12.48
CA ASP A 179 6.58 -20.70 12.54
C ASP A 179 5.44 -20.07 13.33
N LEU A 180 4.64 -19.21 12.67
CA LEU A 180 3.60 -18.41 13.33
C LEU A 180 2.57 -19.26 14.09
N THR A 181 2.26 -20.46 13.61
CA THR A 181 1.32 -21.37 14.31
C THR A 181 1.94 -21.89 15.61
N ARG A 182 3.27 -22.03 15.66
CA ARG A 182 3.99 -22.36 16.90
C ARG A 182 4.09 -21.16 17.84
N VAL A 183 4.29 -19.95 17.30
CA VAL A 183 4.46 -18.72 18.08
C VAL A 183 3.14 -18.25 18.70
N LEU A 184 2.05 -18.28 17.94
CA LEU A 184 0.75 -17.75 18.34
C LEU A 184 -0.28 -18.82 18.73
N GLY A 185 0.03 -20.09 18.45
CA GLY A 185 -0.92 -21.20 18.52
C GLY A 185 -1.71 -21.37 17.21
N ALA A 186 -1.96 -22.62 16.83
CA ALA A 186 -2.56 -22.96 15.53
C ALA A 186 -3.98 -22.36 15.33
N ALA A 187 -4.76 -22.23 16.41
CA ALA A 187 -6.12 -21.68 16.34
C ALA A 187 -6.16 -20.17 16.13
N ALA A 188 -5.06 -19.45 16.41
CA ALA A 188 -5.01 -18.00 16.30
C ALA A 188 -4.76 -17.52 14.86
N VAL A 189 -4.09 -18.34 14.04
CA VAL A 189 -3.66 -17.94 12.70
C VAL A 189 -4.56 -18.61 11.64
N PRO A 190 -5.30 -17.84 10.84
CA PRO A 190 -6.16 -18.39 9.78
C PRO A 190 -5.37 -19.27 8.80
N SER A 191 -5.97 -20.39 8.36
CA SER A 191 -5.38 -21.28 7.36
C SER A 191 -5.35 -20.61 5.98
N LEU A 192 -4.28 -20.85 5.21
CA LEU A 192 -4.18 -20.41 3.82
C LEU A 192 -5.29 -21.01 2.92
N GLU A 193 -5.84 -22.15 3.30
CA GLU A 193 -6.92 -22.82 2.57
C GLU A 193 -8.26 -22.08 2.70
N SER A 194 -8.50 -21.41 3.83
CA SER A 194 -9.74 -20.70 4.13
C SER A 194 -9.70 -19.20 3.77
N LEU A 195 -8.53 -18.66 3.46
CA LEU A 195 -8.39 -17.25 3.11
C LEU A 195 -8.94 -16.99 1.70
N GLU A 196 -9.62 -15.86 1.57
CA GLU A 196 -9.98 -15.25 0.30
C GLU A 196 -8.91 -14.27 -0.19
N HIS A 197 -8.89 -13.98 -1.50
CA HIS A 197 -7.91 -13.08 -2.13
C HIS A 197 -7.83 -11.73 -1.41
N THR A 198 -8.98 -11.10 -1.18
CA THR A 198 -9.06 -9.79 -0.51
C THR A 198 -8.56 -9.82 0.93
N GLN A 199 -8.78 -10.93 1.65
CA GLN A 199 -8.29 -11.08 3.02
C GLN A 199 -6.77 -11.18 3.04
N LEU A 200 -6.18 -11.96 2.11
CA LEU A 200 -4.72 -12.06 2.00
C LEU A 200 -4.09 -10.70 1.65
N ALA A 201 -4.68 -9.94 0.74
CA ALA A 201 -4.22 -8.59 0.40
C ALA A 201 -4.37 -7.62 1.60
N LEU A 202 -5.46 -7.72 2.38
CA LEU A 202 -5.64 -6.93 3.60
C LEU A 202 -4.59 -7.25 4.67
N GLU A 203 -4.23 -8.52 4.85
CA GLU A 203 -3.13 -8.90 5.74
C GLU A 203 -1.81 -8.26 5.29
N GLY A 204 -1.52 -8.29 3.99
CA GLY A 204 -0.36 -7.62 3.41
C GLY A 204 -0.34 -6.12 3.66
N TYR A 205 -1.50 -5.47 3.48
CA TYR A 205 -1.66 -4.04 3.76
C TYR A 205 -1.43 -3.71 5.23
N ALA A 206 -2.01 -4.50 6.13
CA ALA A 206 -1.83 -4.34 7.57
C ALA A 206 -0.37 -4.52 7.99
N LEU A 207 0.38 -5.42 7.34
CA LEU A 207 1.80 -5.59 7.57
C LEU A 207 2.63 -4.36 7.15
N LEU A 208 2.28 -3.73 6.03
CA LEU A 208 2.91 -2.45 5.65
C LEU A 208 2.60 -1.35 6.67
N ALA A 209 1.37 -1.28 7.18
CA ALA A 209 0.94 -0.26 8.14
C ALA A 209 1.64 -0.37 9.51
N ARG A 210 2.24 -1.52 9.83
CA ARG A 210 2.99 -1.73 11.07
C ARG A 210 4.40 -1.15 11.04
N GLU A 211 4.92 -0.85 9.86
CA GLU A 211 6.26 -0.30 9.71
C GLU A 211 6.29 1.14 10.27
N PRO A 212 7.29 1.51 11.09
CA PRO A 212 7.37 2.85 11.67
C PRO A 212 7.34 3.98 10.62
N GLN A 213 7.86 3.71 9.42
CA GLN A 213 7.96 4.67 8.32
C GLN A 213 6.66 4.78 7.49
N ALA A 214 5.73 3.85 7.68
CA ALA A 214 4.48 3.80 6.92
C ALA A 214 3.45 4.87 7.32
N GLY A 215 3.58 5.52 8.48
CA GLY A 215 2.56 6.47 8.95
C GLY A 215 1.15 5.86 8.99
N ASP A 216 0.11 6.70 8.98
CA ASP A 216 -1.28 6.22 9.14
C ASP A 216 -1.79 5.41 7.93
N VAL A 217 -1.25 5.68 6.73
CA VAL A 217 -1.68 5.07 5.48
C VAL A 217 -0.44 4.71 4.64
N PRO A 218 -0.01 3.41 4.60
CA PRO A 218 1.20 2.99 3.90
C PRO A 218 1.14 3.26 2.39
N CYS A 219 0.03 2.88 1.76
CA CYS A 219 -0.26 3.02 0.33
C CYS A 219 -1.66 3.64 0.21
N ALA A 220 -1.75 4.91 -0.18
CA ALA A 220 -3.00 5.65 -0.20
C ALA A 220 -3.93 5.21 -1.33
N LEU A 221 -3.40 4.90 -2.52
CA LEU A 221 -4.21 4.43 -3.65
C LEU A 221 -4.63 2.98 -3.46
N LEU A 222 -3.69 2.09 -3.12
CA LEU A 222 -4.01 0.66 -2.94
C LEU A 222 -5.04 0.43 -1.83
N ARG A 223 -5.13 1.33 -0.84
CA ARG A 223 -6.20 1.27 0.17
C ARG A 223 -7.61 1.29 -0.44
N PHE A 224 -7.82 2.03 -1.52
CA PHE A 224 -9.12 2.14 -2.18
C PHE A 224 -9.46 0.93 -3.07
N ALA A 225 -8.45 0.12 -3.44
CA ALA A 225 -8.68 -1.17 -4.10
C ALA A 225 -9.17 -2.25 -3.10
N LEU A 226 -8.99 -2.02 -1.80
CA LEU A 226 -9.43 -2.89 -0.72
C LEU A 226 -10.77 -2.42 -0.12
N PRO A 227 -11.57 -3.31 0.50
CA PRO A 227 -12.87 -2.96 1.08
C PRO A 227 -12.82 -1.80 2.06
N TYR A 228 -13.87 -0.98 2.07
CA TYR A 228 -14.03 0.15 2.99
C TYR A 228 -14.09 -0.35 4.44
N ASN A 229 -15.06 -1.23 4.72
CA ASN A 229 -15.25 -1.88 6.02
C ASN A 229 -14.44 -3.18 6.11
N ALA A 230 -13.14 -3.09 5.86
CA ALA A 230 -12.25 -4.24 6.02
C ALA A 230 -12.21 -4.68 7.49
N GLN A 231 -12.37 -5.97 7.74
CA GLN A 231 -12.16 -6.53 9.06
C GLN A 231 -10.66 -6.51 9.38
N HIS A 232 -10.33 -5.97 10.55
CA HIS A 232 -8.95 -5.98 11.05
C HIS A 232 -8.51 -7.40 11.40
N ALA A 233 -7.34 -7.80 10.90
CA ALA A 233 -6.78 -9.11 11.19
C ALA A 233 -6.09 -9.09 12.57
N ALA A 234 -6.88 -9.20 13.65
CA ALA A 234 -6.40 -9.08 15.03
C ALA A 234 -5.22 -10.03 15.39
N TRP A 235 -5.11 -11.17 14.71
CA TRP A 235 -3.99 -12.09 14.91
C TRP A 235 -2.64 -11.48 14.52
N LEU A 236 -2.62 -10.51 13.59
CA LEU A 236 -1.40 -9.80 13.19
C LEU A 236 -0.85 -8.97 14.34
N ASP A 237 -1.70 -8.35 15.16
CA ASP A 237 -1.26 -7.54 16.31
C ASP A 237 -0.50 -8.39 17.34
N ALA A 238 -0.80 -9.69 17.40
CA ALA A 238 -0.12 -10.63 18.28
C ALA A 238 1.25 -11.08 17.74
N VAL A 239 1.55 -10.88 16.44
CA VAL A 239 2.85 -11.21 15.86
C VAL A 239 3.90 -10.20 16.38
N PRO A 240 4.99 -10.63 17.03
CA PRO A 240 6.07 -9.73 17.44
C PRO A 240 6.71 -9.02 16.23
N ALA A 241 6.88 -7.69 16.30
CA ALA A 241 7.45 -6.91 15.20
C ALA A 241 8.85 -7.39 14.76
N ALA A 242 9.66 -7.89 15.69
CA ALA A 242 10.99 -8.43 15.42
C ALA A 242 10.99 -9.64 14.46
N LEU A 243 9.88 -10.38 14.33
CA LEU A 243 9.78 -11.50 13.39
C LEU A 243 9.58 -11.06 11.94
N ASP A 244 9.30 -9.78 11.72
CA ASP A 244 8.87 -9.22 10.45
C ASP A 244 9.56 -7.88 10.10
N GLU A 245 10.55 -7.46 10.88
CA GLU A 245 11.24 -6.16 10.78
C GLU A 245 11.83 -5.87 9.38
N SER A 246 12.20 -6.92 8.64
CA SER A 246 12.73 -6.79 7.26
C SER A 246 11.71 -7.16 6.18
N GLY A 247 10.47 -7.49 6.53
CA GLY A 247 9.48 -8.07 5.61
C GLY A 247 9.18 -7.18 4.41
N THR A 248 9.08 -5.87 4.63
CA THR A 248 8.84 -4.89 3.55
C THR A 248 10.08 -4.69 2.68
N GLY A 249 11.28 -4.69 3.27
CA GLY A 249 12.53 -4.65 2.50
C GLY A 249 12.71 -5.88 1.59
N VAL A 250 12.41 -7.07 2.12
CA VAL A 250 12.43 -8.33 1.35
C VAL A 250 11.40 -8.29 0.23
N LEU A 251 10.19 -7.79 0.48
CA LEU A 251 9.18 -7.59 -0.57
C LEU A 251 9.75 -6.75 -1.72
N HIS A 252 10.33 -5.58 -1.43
CA HIS A 252 10.87 -4.71 -2.47
C HIS A 252 12.00 -5.34 -3.27
N ALA A 253 12.91 -6.06 -2.60
CA ALA A 253 13.97 -6.80 -3.28
C ALA A 253 13.40 -7.86 -4.24
N ARG A 254 12.33 -8.56 -3.84
CA ARG A 254 11.63 -9.54 -4.70
C ARG A 254 10.88 -8.89 -5.84
N LEU A 255 10.16 -7.80 -5.59
CA LEU A 255 9.43 -7.09 -6.63
C LEU A 255 10.37 -6.53 -7.69
N ALA A 256 11.54 -6.01 -7.31
CA ALA A 256 12.55 -5.55 -8.27
C ALA A 256 13.09 -6.69 -9.17
N GLU A 257 13.17 -7.93 -8.65
CA GLU A 257 13.53 -9.12 -9.42
C GLU A 257 12.41 -9.53 -10.39
N PHE A 258 11.17 -9.47 -9.92
CA PHE A 258 10.00 -9.97 -10.63
C PHE A 258 9.43 -8.98 -11.64
N LEU A 259 9.58 -7.68 -11.40
CA LEU A 259 9.03 -6.61 -12.22
C LEU A 259 10.14 -5.66 -12.72
N PRO A 260 11.08 -6.16 -13.54
CA PRO A 260 12.17 -5.34 -14.07
C PRO A 260 11.69 -4.16 -14.93
N GLU A 261 10.45 -4.21 -15.44
CA GLU A 261 9.79 -3.11 -16.16
C GLU A 261 9.49 -1.89 -15.30
N TYR A 262 9.54 -2.02 -13.96
CA TYR A 262 9.34 -0.93 -13.01
C TYR A 262 10.65 -0.63 -12.25
N PRO A 263 11.63 0.00 -12.90
CA PRO A 263 12.98 0.17 -12.34
C PRO A 263 13.05 1.16 -11.16
N TRP A 264 11.95 1.84 -10.81
CA TRP A 264 11.83 2.64 -9.59
C TRP A 264 11.54 1.80 -8.33
N LEU A 265 11.26 0.50 -8.49
CA LEU A 265 11.15 -0.43 -7.36
C LEU A 265 12.51 -0.73 -6.72
N SER A 266 13.59 -0.72 -7.52
CA SER A 266 14.98 -0.80 -7.07
C SER A 266 15.52 0.62 -6.86
N GLY A 267 15.82 0.99 -5.62
CA GLY A 267 16.36 2.33 -5.31
C GLY A 267 16.36 2.70 -3.85
#